data_AF-A0AAD4BHN8-F1
#
_entry.id   AF-A0AAD4BHN8-F1
#
_cell.length_a   1.000
_cell.length_b   1.000
_cell.length_c   1.000
_cell.angle_alpha   90.00
_cell.angle_beta   90.00
_cell.angle_gamma   90.00
#
_symmetry.space_group_name_H-M   'P 1'
#
loop_
_entity.id
_entity.type
_entity.pdbx_description
1 polymer ?
#
loop_
_entity_poly.entity_id
_entity_poly.type
_entity_poly.pdbx_seq_one_letter_code
_entity_poly.pdbx_strand_id
1 'polypeptide(L)'
;MQKLYPQSKYRSSLWSPELRFAMRAVGKASSPCLTIQDLMEGKDIFRAGLSQLPDELFRKVYVAKRASRDCILSRLSTNLREIDALEKMKDVILEMHKKDGGELAAISKDLELFKTEAATRGDSIDEDIAYRHAVYADELTALTSTNTQLSLMSSDSDPESTSDESESVMSDELDGSSVAEVAEEGNQAEY
;
A
#
# COMPACT_ATOMS: atom_id res chain seq x y z
N MET A 1 25.67 71.81 -1.91
CA MET A 1 24.21 72.06 -1.95
C MET A 1 23.48 70.74 -2.20
N GLN A 2 23.07 70.02 -1.15
CA GLN A 2 22.19 68.86 -1.27
C GLN A 2 20.74 69.33 -1.11
N LYS A 3 19.93 69.15 -2.16
CA LYS A 3 18.49 69.41 -2.10
C LYS A 3 17.84 68.25 -1.35
N LEU A 4 17.46 68.48 -0.10
CA LEU A 4 16.55 67.62 0.66
C LEU A 4 15.16 67.68 0.00
N TYR A 5 14.74 66.59 -0.63
CA TYR A 5 13.35 66.41 -1.01
C TYR A 5 12.49 66.24 0.25
N PRO A 6 11.38 66.99 0.41
CA PRO A 6 10.48 66.76 1.52
C PRO A 6 9.80 65.40 1.32
N GLN A 7 10.11 64.47 2.23
CA GLN A 7 9.37 63.23 2.44
C GLN A 7 7.88 63.55 2.55
N SER A 8 7.11 63.11 1.55
CA SER A 8 5.67 63.32 1.45
C SER A 8 4.94 62.58 2.57
N LYS A 9 4.76 63.24 3.72
CA LYS A 9 4.04 62.71 4.89
C LYS A 9 2.50 62.81 4.82
N TYR A 10 1.92 63.09 3.65
CA TYR A 10 0.47 63.36 3.56
C TYR A 10 -0.20 62.75 2.30
N ARG A 11 -0.14 61.43 2.13
CA ARG A 11 -1.03 60.72 1.16
C ARG A 11 -2.03 59.76 1.80
N SER A 12 -2.09 59.67 3.13
CA SER A 12 -3.07 58.83 3.84
C SER A 12 -4.49 59.41 3.89
N SER A 13 -4.70 60.66 3.45
CA SER A 13 -5.95 61.40 3.61
C SER A 13 -6.94 61.31 2.43
N LEU A 14 -6.60 60.66 1.30
CA LEU A 14 -7.49 60.67 0.12
C LEU A 14 -8.45 59.48 0.05
N TRP A 15 -8.26 58.44 0.86
CA TRP A 15 -9.07 57.23 0.77
C TRP A 15 -9.94 57.07 2.01
N SER A 16 -11.21 56.74 1.76
CA SER A 16 -12.11 56.41 2.86
C SER A 16 -11.53 55.24 3.67
N PRO A 17 -11.84 55.14 4.96
CA PRO A 17 -11.30 54.09 5.82
C PRO A 17 -11.67 52.69 5.31
N GLU A 18 -12.85 52.54 4.70
CA GLU A 18 -13.31 51.30 4.05
C GLU A 18 -12.46 50.97 2.83
N LEU A 19 -12.13 51.96 2.00
CA LEU A 19 -11.29 51.75 0.82
C LEU A 19 -9.86 51.40 1.21
N ARG A 20 -9.30 52.05 2.25
CA ARG A 20 -8.00 51.67 2.82
C ARG A 20 -8.01 50.25 3.34
N PHE A 21 -9.05 49.88 4.09
CA PHE A 21 -9.22 48.53 4.61
C PHE A 21 -9.27 47.49 3.48
N ALA A 22 -10.10 47.72 2.46
CA ALA A 22 -10.22 46.83 1.30
C ALA A 22 -8.91 46.71 0.52
N MET A 23 -8.23 47.84 0.24
CA MET A 23 -6.95 47.83 -0.46
C MET A 23 -5.86 47.06 0.30
N ARG A 24 -5.82 47.16 1.64
CA ARG A 24 -4.90 46.39 2.47
C ARG A 24 -5.26 44.90 2.51
N ALA A 25 -6.54 44.58 2.70
CA ALA A 25 -7.04 43.20 2.73
C ALA A 25 -6.76 42.44 1.42
N VAL A 26 -6.78 43.14 0.29
CA VAL A 26 -6.47 42.57 -1.04
C VAL A 26 -4.96 42.62 -1.35
N GLY A 27 -4.12 43.12 -0.44
CA GLY A 27 -2.67 43.21 -0.63
C GLY A 27 -2.21 44.26 -1.63
N LYS A 28 -3.09 45.20 -2.03
CA LYS A 28 -2.80 46.26 -3.01
C LYS A 28 -2.29 47.56 -2.39
N ALA A 29 -2.20 47.63 -1.07
CA ALA A 29 -1.65 48.78 -0.35
C ALA A 29 -0.11 48.67 -0.22
N SER A 30 0.57 49.82 -0.17
CA SER A 30 2.03 49.88 0.10
C SER A 30 2.45 49.26 1.43
N SER A 31 1.50 49.03 2.34
CA SER A 31 1.66 48.24 3.56
C SER A 31 0.45 47.29 3.66
N PRO A 32 0.64 45.97 3.44
CA PRO A 32 -0.47 45.03 3.38
C PRO A 32 -1.11 44.75 4.75
N CYS A 33 -0.40 45.05 5.84
CA CYS A 33 -0.88 44.82 7.19
C CYS A 33 -1.88 45.91 7.62
N LEU A 34 -2.96 45.50 8.27
CA LEU A 34 -3.87 46.39 8.99
C LEU A 34 -3.14 47.01 10.18
N THR A 35 -3.26 48.32 10.34
CA THR A 35 -2.67 49.02 11.49
C THR A 35 -3.69 49.15 12.64
N ILE A 36 -3.19 49.38 13.86
CA ILE A 36 -4.06 49.68 15.01
C ILE A 36 -4.96 50.90 14.72
N GLN A 37 -4.43 51.88 13.99
CA GLN A 37 -5.20 53.07 13.59
C GLN A 37 -6.40 52.69 12.70
N ASP A 38 -6.19 51.82 11.71
CA ASP A 38 -7.27 51.35 10.83
C ASP A 38 -8.33 50.58 11.64
N LEU A 39 -7.92 49.82 12.67
CA LEU A 39 -8.84 49.13 13.58
C LEU A 39 -9.66 50.11 14.42
N MET A 40 -9.03 51.14 14.99
CA MET A 40 -9.73 52.14 15.79
C MET A 40 -10.73 52.94 14.95
N GLU A 41 -10.31 53.38 13.76
CA GLU A 41 -11.15 54.13 12.83
C GLU A 41 -12.33 53.29 12.33
N GLY A 42 -12.08 52.03 11.95
CA GLY A 42 -13.13 51.09 11.57
C GLY A 42 -14.11 50.80 12.71
N LYS A 43 -13.61 50.68 13.95
CA LYS A 43 -14.45 50.51 15.14
C LYS A 43 -15.36 51.71 15.35
N ASP A 44 -14.84 52.93 15.19
CA ASP A 44 -15.61 54.16 15.41
C ASP A 44 -16.69 54.33 14.33
N ILE A 45 -16.36 54.06 13.05
CA ILE A 45 -17.33 54.06 11.94
C ILE A 45 -18.40 53.00 12.17
N PHE A 46 -18.00 51.78 12.54
CA PHE A 46 -18.94 50.71 12.82
C PHE A 46 -19.87 51.07 13.98
N ARG A 47 -19.33 51.65 15.07
CA ARG A 47 -20.12 52.12 16.20
C ARG A 47 -21.09 53.22 15.79
N ALA A 48 -20.65 54.19 14.99
CA ALA A 48 -21.51 55.25 14.48
C ALA A 48 -22.65 54.68 13.61
N GLY A 49 -22.35 53.74 12.71
CA GLY A 49 -23.35 53.07 11.89
C GLY A 49 -24.35 52.26 12.73
N LEU A 50 -23.89 51.54 13.74
CA LEU A 50 -24.77 50.80 14.64
C LEU A 50 -25.69 51.72 15.46
N SER A 51 -25.21 52.90 15.87
CA SER A 51 -26.01 53.86 16.63
C SER A 51 -27.15 54.50 15.83
N GLN A 52 -27.11 54.40 14.49
CA GLN A 52 -28.16 54.89 13.61
C GLN A 52 -29.24 53.83 13.32
N LEU A 53 -29.03 52.58 13.74
CA LEU A 53 -30.00 51.51 13.53
C LEU A 53 -31.12 51.58 14.58
N PRO A 54 -32.39 51.34 14.19
CA PRO A 54 -33.46 51.08 15.14
C PRO A 54 -33.14 49.87 16.03
N ASP A 55 -33.51 49.94 17.31
CA ASP A 55 -33.22 48.91 18.32
C ASP A 55 -33.62 47.49 17.88
N GLU A 56 -34.76 47.37 17.19
CA GLU A 56 -35.25 46.07 16.72
C GLU A 56 -34.36 45.47 15.62
N LEU A 57 -33.83 46.30 14.71
CA LEU A 57 -32.87 45.85 13.70
C LEU A 57 -31.51 45.53 14.34
N PHE A 58 -31.05 46.35 15.27
CA PHE A 58 -29.83 46.10 16.02
C PHE A 58 -29.87 44.75 16.74
N ARG A 59 -30.98 44.44 17.43
CA ARG A 59 -31.22 43.17 18.10
C ARG A 59 -31.13 41.98 17.13
N LYS A 60 -31.77 42.07 15.96
CA LYS A 60 -31.71 41.03 14.93
C LYS A 60 -30.30 40.82 14.38
N VAL A 61 -29.57 41.89 14.08
CA VAL A 61 -28.17 41.83 13.63
C VAL A 61 -27.28 41.18 14.70
N TYR A 62 -27.45 41.56 15.96
CA TYR A 62 -26.72 40.97 17.08
C TYR A 62 -26.98 39.46 17.19
N VAL A 63 -28.24 39.03 17.16
CA VAL A 63 -28.62 37.60 17.22
C VAL A 63 -28.03 36.83 16.04
N ALA A 64 -28.13 37.38 14.82
CA ALA A 64 -27.56 36.76 13.62
C ALA A 64 -26.03 36.63 13.73
N LYS A 65 -25.34 37.69 14.20
CA LYS A 65 -23.88 37.66 14.40
C LYS A 65 -23.47 36.64 15.45
N ARG A 66 -24.22 36.55 16.56
CA ARG A 66 -24.01 35.55 17.60
C ARG A 66 -24.18 34.13 17.05
N ALA A 67 -25.26 33.87 16.33
CA ALA A 67 -25.52 32.57 15.71
C ALA A 67 -24.41 32.18 14.72
N SER A 68 -23.93 33.13 13.89
CA SER A 68 -22.81 32.90 12.98
C SER A 68 -21.52 32.54 13.73
N ARG A 69 -21.19 33.27 14.81
CA ARG A 69 -20.04 32.96 15.65
C ARG A 69 -20.17 31.56 16.28
N ASP A 70 -21.33 31.25 16.85
CA ASP A 70 -21.55 29.97 17.53
C ASP A 70 -21.49 28.80 16.52
N CYS A 71 -21.95 28.99 15.28
CA CYS A 71 -21.76 28.05 14.17
C CYS A 71 -20.28 27.82 13.84
N ILE A 72 -19.48 28.89 13.72
CA ILE A 72 -18.04 28.79 13.47
C ILE A 72 -17.36 28.02 14.60
N LEU A 73 -17.66 28.35 15.87
CA LEU A 73 -17.09 27.66 17.03
C LEU A 73 -17.47 26.17 17.04
N SER A 74 -18.72 25.84 16.71
CA SER A 74 -19.16 24.46 16.60
C SER A 74 -18.37 23.70 15.53
N ARG A 75 -18.19 24.29 14.34
CA ARG A 75 -17.40 23.69 13.26
C ARG A 75 -15.94 23.49 13.67
N LEU A 76 -15.32 24.47 14.32
CA LEU A 76 -13.96 24.33 14.84
C LEU A 76 -13.84 23.19 15.85
N SER A 77 -14.83 23.05 16.75
CA SER A 77 -14.85 21.93 17.70
C SER A 77 -15.01 20.58 17.02
N THR A 78 -15.85 20.49 15.98
CA THR A 78 -15.99 19.25 15.18
C THR A 78 -14.68 18.90 14.50
N ASN A 79 -14.07 19.85 13.78
CA ASN A 79 -12.79 19.64 13.09
C ASN A 79 -11.68 19.21 14.06
N LEU A 80 -11.63 19.76 15.27
CA LEU A 80 -10.66 19.34 16.28
C LEU A 80 -10.83 17.85 16.64
N ARG A 81 -12.06 17.39 16.84
CA ARG A 81 -12.32 15.97 17.13
C ARG A 81 -12.02 15.07 15.95
N GLU A 82 -12.26 15.52 14.73
CA GLU A 82 -11.91 14.79 13.51
C GLU A 82 -10.39 14.63 13.39
N ILE A 83 -9.62 15.69 13.67
CA ILE A 83 -8.15 15.63 13.73
C ILE A 83 -7.70 14.62 14.79
N ASP A 84 -8.23 14.69 16.01
CA ASP A 84 -7.89 13.74 17.08
C ASP A 84 -8.20 12.27 16.69
N ALA A 85 -9.30 12.04 15.96
CA ALA A 85 -9.67 10.72 15.47
C ALA A 85 -8.70 10.21 14.39
N LEU A 86 -8.32 11.07 13.45
CA LEU A 86 -7.34 10.75 12.41
C LEU A 86 -5.95 10.47 13.00
N GLU A 87 -5.55 11.22 14.03
CA GLU A 87 -4.29 10.98 14.74
C GLU A 87 -4.28 9.59 15.40
N LYS A 88 -5.36 9.20 16.06
CA LYS A 88 -5.49 7.85 16.63
C LYS A 88 -5.47 6.75 15.57
N MET A 89 -6.14 6.97 14.44
CA MET A 89 -6.14 6.02 13.32
C MET A 89 -4.74 5.86 12.73
N LYS A 90 -4.00 6.97 12.57
CA LYS A 90 -2.59 6.95 12.16
C LYS A 90 -1.74 6.12 13.12
N ASP A 91 -1.94 6.27 14.42
CA ASP A 91 -1.19 5.49 15.43
C ASP A 91 -1.48 3.98 15.32
N VAL A 92 -2.74 3.59 15.07
CA VAL A 92 -3.10 2.18 14.81
C VAL A 92 -2.39 1.64 13.57
N ILE A 93 -2.41 2.39 12.47
CA ILE A 93 -1.74 1.99 11.21
C ILE A 93 -0.23 1.84 11.42
N LEU A 94 0.40 2.73 12.20
CA LEU A 94 1.81 2.64 12.53
C LEU A 94 2.17 1.38 13.32
N GLU A 95 1.35 1.01 14.31
CA GLU A 95 1.57 -0.24 15.06
C GLU A 95 1.34 -1.49 14.20
N MET A 96 0.34 -1.49 13.31
CA MET A 96 0.15 -2.57 12.33
C MET A 96 1.37 -2.72 11.42
N HIS A 97 1.84 -1.63 10.82
CA HIS A 97 3.01 -1.65 9.95
C HIS A 97 4.28 -2.15 10.68
N LYS A 98 4.46 -1.76 11.94
CA LYS A 98 5.57 -2.25 12.78
C LYS A 98 5.47 -3.75 13.06
N LYS A 99 4.26 -4.26 13.31
CA LYS A 99 3.99 -5.70 13.50
C LYS A 99 4.32 -6.47 12.22
N ASP A 100 3.80 -6.03 11.09
CA ASP A 100 4.03 -6.67 9.79
C ASP A 100 5.52 -6.65 9.41
N GLY A 101 6.23 -5.55 9.70
CA GLY A 101 7.68 -5.48 9.52
C GLY A 101 8.45 -6.46 10.41
N GLY A 102 7.97 -6.72 11.63
CA GLY A 102 8.53 -7.74 12.52
C GLY A 102 8.29 -9.16 12.03
N GLU A 103 7.08 -9.45 11.55
CA GLU A 103 6.73 -10.75 10.95
C GLU A 103 7.56 -11.02 9.69
N LEU A 104 7.72 -10.03 8.82
CA LEU A 104 8.55 -10.14 7.62
C LEU A 104 10.03 -10.38 7.98
N ALA A 105 10.55 -9.72 9.01
CA ALA A 105 11.92 -9.94 9.48
C ALA A 105 12.11 -11.36 10.04
N ALA A 106 11.12 -11.91 10.74
CA ALA A 106 11.14 -13.29 11.22
C ALA A 106 11.15 -14.28 10.06
N ILE A 107 10.24 -14.13 9.09
CA ILE A 107 10.18 -14.97 7.88
C ILE A 107 11.49 -14.90 7.09
N SER A 108 12.07 -13.70 6.95
CA SER A 108 13.36 -13.52 6.28
C SER A 108 14.49 -14.28 6.98
N LYS A 109 14.52 -14.25 8.32
CA LYS A 109 15.49 -15.00 9.11
C LYS A 109 15.30 -16.51 8.96
N ASP A 110 14.06 -16.99 8.99
CA ASP A 110 13.75 -18.41 8.80
C ASP A 110 14.14 -18.88 7.39
N LEU A 111 13.90 -18.05 6.37
CA LEU A 111 14.31 -18.34 5.00
C LEU A 111 15.84 -18.41 4.86
N GLU A 112 16.59 -17.50 5.48
CA GLU A 112 18.05 -17.55 5.48
C GLU A 112 18.56 -18.80 6.21
N LEU A 113 17.96 -19.18 7.35
CA LEU A 113 18.30 -20.42 8.03
C LEU A 113 18.05 -21.64 7.13
N PHE A 114 16.89 -21.69 6.47
CA PHE A 114 16.58 -22.74 5.51
C PHE A 114 17.60 -22.81 4.36
N LYS A 115 17.97 -21.67 3.77
CA LYS A 115 19.02 -21.61 2.72
C LYS A 115 20.35 -22.15 3.22
N THR A 116 20.77 -21.78 4.43
CA THR A 116 22.03 -22.27 5.00
C THR A 116 21.98 -23.77 5.25
N GLU A 117 20.87 -24.30 5.78
CA GLU A 117 20.72 -25.74 5.99
C GLU A 117 20.71 -26.49 4.65
N ALA A 118 19.98 -26.00 3.65
CA ALA A 118 19.96 -26.55 2.30
C ALA A 118 21.34 -26.54 1.63
N ALA A 119 22.13 -25.48 1.84
CA ALA A 119 23.51 -25.40 1.35
C ALA A 119 24.45 -26.38 2.07
N THR A 120 24.23 -26.65 3.37
CA THR A 120 25.02 -27.62 4.14
C THR A 120 24.60 -29.08 3.89
N ARG A 121 23.32 -29.32 3.59
CA ARG A 121 22.78 -30.59 3.10
C ARG A 121 22.92 -30.74 1.59
N GLY A 122 23.84 -30.00 0.97
CA GLY A 122 24.33 -30.33 -0.36
C GLY A 122 25.06 -31.67 -0.32
N ASP A 123 24.36 -32.76 -0.02
CA ASP A 123 24.62 -34.03 -0.69
C ASP A 123 24.53 -33.65 -2.15
N SER A 124 25.64 -33.81 -2.87
CA SER A 124 25.64 -33.52 -4.29
C SER A 124 24.46 -34.27 -4.88
N ILE A 125 23.56 -33.59 -5.62
CA ILE A 125 22.47 -34.28 -6.32
C ILE A 125 23.07 -35.42 -7.17
N ASP A 126 24.30 -35.25 -7.65
CA ASP A 126 25.06 -36.29 -8.34
C ASP A 126 25.46 -37.46 -7.42
N GLU A 127 25.76 -37.22 -6.14
CA GLU A 127 26.03 -38.28 -5.15
C GLU A 127 24.76 -39.06 -4.79
N ASP A 128 23.62 -38.40 -4.60
CA ASP A 128 22.33 -39.10 -4.37
C ASP A 128 21.89 -39.89 -5.62
N ILE A 129 22.07 -39.32 -6.82
CA ILE A 129 21.81 -40.03 -8.09
C ILE A 129 22.76 -41.22 -8.24
N ALA A 130 24.06 -41.05 -7.97
CA ALA A 130 25.04 -42.13 -8.03
C ALA A 130 24.72 -43.24 -7.02
N TYR A 131 24.34 -42.87 -5.80
CA TYR A 131 23.91 -43.81 -4.77
C TYR A 131 22.68 -44.62 -5.22
N ARG A 132 21.63 -43.94 -5.72
CA ARG A 132 20.43 -44.62 -6.24
C ARG A 132 20.74 -45.52 -7.42
N HIS A 133 21.60 -45.08 -8.35
CA HIS A 133 22.03 -45.91 -9.48
C HIS A 133 22.79 -47.15 -9.02
N ALA A 134 23.67 -47.04 -8.01
CA ALA A 134 24.39 -48.17 -7.46
C ALA A 134 23.44 -49.19 -6.82
N VAL A 135 22.47 -48.73 -6.01
CA VAL A 135 21.44 -49.60 -5.41
C VAL A 135 20.62 -50.31 -6.48
N TYR A 136 20.14 -49.58 -7.51
CA TYR A 136 19.41 -50.18 -8.62
C TYR A 136 20.24 -51.21 -9.41
N ALA A 137 21.54 -50.96 -9.60
CA ALA A 137 22.42 -51.89 -10.27
C ALA A 137 22.59 -53.19 -9.45
N ASP A 138 22.79 -53.07 -8.14
CA ASP A 138 22.90 -54.22 -7.24
C ASP A 138 21.60 -55.04 -7.23
N GLU A 139 20.44 -54.39 -7.17
CA GLU A 139 19.13 -55.05 -7.26
C GLU A 139 18.93 -55.77 -8.60
N LEU A 140 19.34 -55.15 -9.71
CA LEU A 140 19.29 -55.78 -11.04
C LEU A 140 20.21 -57.00 -11.13
N THR A 141 21.40 -56.94 -10.54
CA THR A 141 22.31 -58.10 -10.53
C THR A 141 21.77 -59.23 -9.66
N ALA A 142 21.19 -58.93 -8.51
CA ALA A 142 20.53 -59.90 -7.65
C ALA A 142 19.35 -60.56 -8.38
N LEU A 143 18.50 -59.77 -9.03
CA LEU A 143 17.37 -60.28 -9.82
C LEU A 143 17.86 -61.17 -10.96
N THR A 144 18.88 -60.75 -11.71
CA THR A 144 19.46 -61.54 -12.79
C THR A 144 20.08 -62.85 -12.27
N SER A 145 20.75 -62.81 -11.12
CA SER A 145 21.31 -64.01 -10.49
C SER A 145 20.20 -64.98 -10.06
N THR A 146 19.13 -64.50 -9.44
CA THR A 146 18.00 -65.36 -9.07
C THR A 146 17.29 -65.93 -10.32
N ASN A 147 17.14 -65.13 -11.37
CA ASN A 147 16.54 -65.59 -12.64
C ASN A 147 17.39 -66.67 -13.33
N THR A 148 18.72 -66.52 -13.34
CA THR A 148 19.63 -67.54 -13.88
C THR A 148 19.61 -68.83 -13.06
N GLN A 149 19.56 -68.74 -11.72
CA GLN A 149 19.39 -69.92 -10.86
C GLN A 149 18.06 -70.62 -11.13
N LEU A 150 16.97 -69.86 -11.28
CA LEU A 150 15.66 -70.40 -11.61
C LEU A 150 15.65 -71.09 -12.99
N SER A 151 16.28 -70.46 -14.00
CA SER A 151 16.43 -71.05 -15.33
C SER A 151 17.20 -72.38 -15.30
N LEU A 152 18.29 -72.47 -14.52
CA LEU A 152 19.05 -73.71 -14.32
C LEU A 152 18.21 -74.82 -13.66
N MET A 153 17.42 -74.47 -12.64
CA MET A 153 16.52 -75.40 -11.97
C MET A 153 15.37 -75.87 -12.89
N SER A 154 14.89 -74.99 -13.77
CA SER A 154 13.91 -75.33 -14.80
C SER A 154 14.50 -76.20 -15.92
N SER A 155 15.77 -76.04 -16.28
CA SER A 155 16.43 -76.87 -17.31
C SER A 155 16.81 -78.28 -16.84
N ASP A 156 16.93 -78.52 -15.53
CA ASP A 156 17.08 -79.87 -14.95
C ASP A 156 15.73 -80.58 -14.74
N SER A 157 14.63 -79.89 -15.07
CA SER A 157 13.27 -80.37 -14.95
C SER A 157 12.57 -80.33 -16.31
N ASP A 158 13.07 -81.07 -17.31
CA ASP A 158 12.22 -81.95 -18.11
C ASP A 158 12.99 -82.78 -19.17
N PRO A 159 12.71 -84.08 -19.30
CA PRO A 159 13.02 -84.87 -20.50
C PRO A 159 12.03 -84.55 -21.63
N GLU A 160 12.58 -84.40 -22.83
CA GLU A 160 11.95 -84.76 -24.12
C GLU A 160 10.66 -84.03 -24.51
N SER A 161 10.75 -83.07 -25.43
CA SER A 161 9.87 -83.01 -26.60
C SER A 161 10.26 -81.94 -27.62
N THR A 162 9.90 -82.25 -28.86
CA THR A 162 10.32 -81.74 -30.16
C THR A 162 9.79 -80.34 -30.54
N SER A 163 10.50 -79.75 -31.51
CA SER A 163 10.10 -78.72 -32.49
C SER A 163 8.66 -78.20 -32.46
N ASP A 164 8.51 -76.88 -32.59
CA ASP A 164 7.92 -76.31 -33.81
C ASP A 164 8.22 -74.81 -33.91
N GLU A 165 8.69 -74.41 -35.09
CA GLU A 165 8.65 -73.03 -35.53
C GLU A 165 7.20 -72.66 -35.88
N SER A 166 6.75 -71.48 -35.47
CA SER A 166 5.76 -70.68 -36.21
C SER A 166 5.72 -69.24 -35.71
N GLU A 167 5.69 -68.35 -36.69
CA GLU A 167 5.48 -66.90 -36.63
C GLU A 167 4.25 -66.48 -35.82
N SER A 168 4.28 -65.27 -35.23
CA SER A 168 3.09 -64.42 -35.14
C SER A 168 3.45 -62.96 -34.91
N VAL A 169 3.10 -62.15 -35.90
CA VAL A 169 2.94 -60.69 -35.87
C VAL A 169 1.87 -60.32 -34.81
N MET A 170 1.98 -59.16 -34.15
CA MET A 170 0.87 -58.18 -34.02
C MET A 170 1.32 -56.95 -33.23
N SER A 171 0.85 -55.82 -33.76
CA SER A 171 0.93 -54.42 -33.35
C SER A 171 0.37 -54.16 -31.94
N ASP A 172 0.66 -52.98 -31.37
CA ASP A 172 -0.42 -52.14 -30.86
C ASP A 172 -0.04 -50.64 -30.79
N GLU A 173 -0.97 -49.85 -31.34
CA GLU A 173 -1.12 -48.40 -31.26
C GLU A 173 -1.59 -47.97 -29.87
N LEU A 174 -1.16 -46.78 -29.41
CA LEU A 174 -1.94 -45.84 -28.57
C LEU A 174 -1.36 -44.45 -28.89
N ASP A 175 -1.94 -43.64 -29.77
CA ASP A 175 -3.19 -42.86 -29.69
C ASP A 175 -3.41 -42.07 -28.39
N GLY A 176 -3.54 -40.75 -28.55
CA GLY A 176 -4.74 -40.07 -28.07
C GLY A 176 -4.67 -39.22 -26.79
N SER A 177 -5.03 -37.94 -26.97
CA SER A 177 -5.52 -36.94 -25.98
C SER A 177 -4.44 -36.06 -25.32
N SER A 178 -4.31 -34.75 -25.59
CA SER A 178 -5.27 -33.63 -25.75
C SER A 178 -6.02 -33.22 -24.46
N VAL A 179 -6.15 -31.89 -24.30
CA VAL A 179 -6.98 -31.09 -23.37
C VAL A 179 -6.32 -30.85 -21.98
N ALA A 180 -6.21 -29.66 -21.39
CA ALA A 180 -6.99 -28.42 -21.53
C ALA A 180 -6.17 -27.15 -21.22
N GLU A 181 -6.51 -26.12 -21.98
CA GLU A 181 -6.35 -24.69 -21.72
C GLU A 181 -7.18 -24.29 -20.49
N VAL A 182 -6.59 -23.55 -19.54
CA VAL A 182 -7.33 -22.82 -18.51
C VAL A 182 -6.88 -21.36 -18.57
N ALA A 183 -7.72 -20.55 -19.21
CA ALA A 183 -7.79 -19.13 -18.97
C ALA A 183 -8.53 -18.92 -17.64
N GLU A 184 -7.95 -18.16 -16.72
CA GLU A 184 -8.71 -17.59 -15.60
C GLU A 184 -8.75 -16.07 -15.73
N GLU A 185 -9.99 -15.60 -15.76
CA GLU A 185 -10.44 -14.24 -15.93
C GLU A 185 -10.01 -13.33 -14.79
N GLY A 186 -9.86 -12.04 -15.14
CA GLY A 186 -9.69 -10.98 -14.18
C GLY A 186 -10.91 -10.81 -13.28
N ASN A 187 -10.65 -10.34 -12.07
CA ASN A 187 -11.68 -9.78 -11.22
C ASN A 187 -11.30 -8.36 -10.84
N GLN A 188 -12.05 -7.42 -11.41
CA GLN A 188 -12.18 -6.05 -10.92
C GLN A 188 -12.97 -6.11 -9.60
N ALA A 189 -12.49 -5.41 -8.59
CA ALA A 189 -13.34 -4.99 -7.47
C ALA A 189 -13.14 -3.49 -7.27
N GLU A 190 -14.17 -2.74 -7.65
CA GLU A 190 -14.53 -1.44 -7.10
C GLU A 190 -14.65 -1.56 -5.57
N TYR A 191 -14.07 -0.61 -4.84
CA TYR A 191 -14.69 0.28 -3.84
C TYR A 191 -13.60 1.02 -3.05
#